data_AF-K1T3V0-F1
#
_entry.id   AF-K1T3V0-F1
#
_cell.length_a   1.000
_cell.length_b   1.000
_cell.length_c   1.000
_cell.angle_alpha   90.00
_cell.angle_beta   90.00
_cell.angle_gamma   90.00
#
_symmetry.space_group_name_H-M   'P 1'
#
loop_
_entity.id
_entity.type
_entity.pdbx_description
1 polymer ?
#
loop_
_entity_poly.entity_id
_entity_poly.type
_entity_poly.pdbx_seq_one_letter_code
_entity_poly.pdbx_strand_id
1 'polypeptide(L)'
;MLSDDELCDAVDVIGTHYTSYSDDNTKKLAEEKGKEIWFSEGSSPMNYAQSAYRFDEGNSGLTGLNGVLDIANRMITMVSGGYMTLYEYQPAVAGYYDGVTYCHKQLINACTPWNGYYTLDSGYYMNLHFSQFMDKGWSFIYDACYGDAKVGGDGHALVDAKYSYITACSAEGDYSTIITNTTSKPITYNFEV
;
A
#
# COMPACT_ATOMS: atom_id res chain seq x y z
N MET A 1 -19.38 11.74 14.13
CA MET A 1 -19.88 10.92 13.01
C MET A 1 -20.84 9.84 13.50
N LEU A 2 -20.42 8.80 14.24
CA LEU A 2 -21.37 7.75 14.69
C LEU A 2 -22.51 8.27 15.59
N SER A 3 -22.25 9.30 16.39
CA SER A 3 -23.23 9.92 17.29
C SER A 3 -23.73 11.28 16.81
N ASP A 4 -23.35 11.69 15.59
CA ASP A 4 -23.58 13.03 15.08
C ASP A 4 -23.81 12.93 13.57
N ASP A 5 -25.09 12.89 13.19
CA ASP A 5 -25.53 12.74 11.80
C ASP A 5 -25.20 13.97 10.96
N GLU A 6 -25.24 15.19 11.54
CA GLU A 6 -24.86 16.41 10.80
C GLU A 6 -23.38 16.40 10.43
N LEU A 7 -22.51 16.02 11.36
CA LEU A 7 -21.09 15.81 11.08
C LEU A 7 -20.87 14.63 10.12
N CYS A 8 -21.65 13.55 10.26
CA CYS A 8 -21.56 12.42 9.34
C CYS A 8 -21.87 12.87 7.91
N ASP A 9 -22.97 13.60 7.71
CA ASP A 9 -23.42 14.07 6.40
C ASP A 9 -22.45 15.11 5.79
N ALA A 10 -21.79 15.93 6.62
CA ALA A 10 -20.83 16.93 6.17
C ALA A 10 -19.47 16.38 5.73
N VAL A 11 -19.13 15.12 6.08
CA VAL A 11 -17.82 14.51 5.80
C VAL A 11 -17.95 13.44 4.73
N ASP A 12 -17.31 13.63 3.58
CA ASP A 12 -17.36 12.67 2.48
C ASP A 12 -16.47 11.44 2.73
N VAL A 13 -15.26 11.67 3.26
CA VAL A 13 -14.19 10.66 3.35
C VAL A 13 -13.47 10.74 4.69
N ILE A 14 -13.06 9.58 5.22
CA ILE A 14 -12.24 9.47 6.43
C ILE A 14 -10.80 9.15 6.00
N GLY A 15 -9.87 10.07 6.28
CA GLY A 15 -8.43 9.86 6.04
C GLY A 15 -7.74 9.20 7.23
N THR A 16 -6.84 8.26 6.95
CA THR A 16 -6.01 7.55 7.95
C THR A 16 -4.53 7.62 7.56
N HIS A 17 -3.67 7.72 8.58
CA HIS A 17 -2.24 7.98 8.40
C HIS A 17 -1.43 6.83 8.99
N TYR A 18 -0.48 6.31 8.21
CA TYR A 18 0.49 5.28 8.58
C TYR A 18 -0.06 4.01 9.25
N THR A 19 -1.28 3.58 8.91
CA THR A 19 -1.87 2.31 9.36
C THR A 19 -2.62 1.65 8.22
N SER A 20 -2.45 0.34 8.07
CA SER A 20 -3.24 -0.48 7.12
C SER A 20 -4.54 -1.00 7.75
N TYR A 21 -4.86 -0.56 8.96
CA TYR A 21 -6.04 -0.99 9.71
C TYR A 21 -6.85 0.22 10.18
N SER A 22 -8.16 0.01 10.22
CA SER A 22 -9.14 0.93 10.79
C SER A 22 -9.76 0.30 12.02
N ASP A 23 -10.14 1.13 13.00
CA ASP A 23 -10.88 0.66 14.16
C ASP A 23 -12.33 0.26 13.81
N ASP A 24 -12.99 -0.44 14.74
CA ASP A 24 -14.36 -0.96 14.54
C ASP A 24 -15.39 0.16 14.28
N ASN A 25 -15.17 1.36 14.84
CA ASN A 25 -16.08 2.49 14.64
C ASN A 25 -15.97 3.05 13.23
N THR A 26 -14.74 3.14 12.71
CA THR A 26 -14.45 3.60 11.35
C THR A 26 -14.98 2.61 10.33
N LYS A 27 -14.80 1.30 10.57
CA LYS A 27 -15.39 0.24 9.74
C LYS A 27 -16.91 0.30 9.74
N LYS A 28 -17.54 0.53 10.90
CA LYS A 28 -18.99 0.77 10.99
C LYS A 28 -19.45 1.96 10.16
N LEU A 29 -18.69 3.06 10.14
CA LEU A 29 -19.03 4.21 9.30
C LEU A 29 -18.98 3.85 7.80
N ALA A 30 -18.04 3.01 7.38
CA ALA A 30 -18.00 2.50 6.02
C ALA A 30 -19.18 1.59 5.69
N GLU A 31 -19.46 0.60 6.54
CA GLU A 31 -20.53 -0.39 6.29
C GLU A 31 -21.95 0.19 6.42
N GLU A 32 -22.21 0.93 7.50
CA GLU A 32 -23.57 1.38 7.84
C GLU A 32 -23.92 2.73 7.20
N LYS A 33 -22.92 3.59 6.95
CA LYS A 33 -23.10 4.96 6.46
C LYS A 33 -22.46 5.20 5.10
N GLY A 34 -21.81 4.20 4.50
CA GLY A 34 -21.19 4.30 3.18
C GLY A 34 -20.00 5.27 3.12
N LYS A 35 -19.34 5.53 4.25
CA LYS A 35 -18.16 6.42 4.28
C LYS A 35 -16.97 5.74 3.63
N GLU A 36 -16.35 6.45 2.70
CA GLU A 36 -15.10 5.99 2.11
C GLU A 36 -13.95 6.23 3.09
N ILE A 37 -13.01 5.28 3.16
CA ILE A 37 -11.83 5.38 4.03
C ILE A 37 -10.60 5.39 3.13
N TRP A 38 -9.74 6.39 3.31
CA TRP A 38 -8.50 6.51 2.55
C TRP A 38 -7.30 6.30 3.44
N PHE A 39 -6.32 5.56 2.93
CA PHE A 39 -4.96 5.59 3.46
C PHE A 39 -4.28 6.85 2.92
N SER A 40 -4.71 8.00 3.45
CA SER A 40 -4.42 9.34 2.93
C SER A 40 -2.99 9.81 3.20
N GLU A 41 -2.25 9.11 4.06
CA GLU A 41 -0.80 9.31 4.20
C GLU A 41 -0.10 7.97 4.40
N GLY A 42 0.18 7.31 3.29
CA GLY A 42 0.99 6.10 3.18
C GLY A 42 2.46 6.39 2.87
N SER A 43 3.32 5.40 3.11
CA SER A 43 4.75 5.50 2.84
C SER A 43 5.09 4.96 1.45
N SER A 44 5.99 5.63 0.72
CA SER A 44 6.77 4.94 -0.31
C SER A 44 7.84 4.06 0.34
N PRO A 45 8.46 3.12 -0.41
CA PRO A 45 9.61 2.38 0.10
C PRO A 45 10.72 3.35 0.52
N MET A 46 11.38 3.06 1.64
CA MET A 46 12.40 3.91 2.27
C MET A 46 13.81 3.35 2.06
N ASN A 47 14.10 2.84 0.87
CA ASN A 47 15.39 2.26 0.54
C ASN A 47 15.73 2.43 -0.94
N TYR A 48 17.02 2.26 -1.26
CA TYR A 48 17.47 1.98 -2.62
C TYR A 48 17.69 0.48 -2.76
N ALA A 49 16.98 -0.19 -3.66
CA ALA A 49 17.05 -1.65 -3.77
C ALA A 49 18.47 -2.13 -4.12
N GLN A 50 19.15 -1.41 -5.02
CA GLN A 50 20.55 -1.69 -5.39
C GLN A 50 21.54 -1.50 -4.24
N SER A 51 21.19 -0.75 -3.20
CA SER A 51 22.00 -0.65 -1.99
C SER A 51 21.60 -1.69 -0.95
N ALA A 52 20.30 -1.98 -0.85
CA ALA A 52 19.75 -2.91 0.12
C ALA A 52 20.06 -4.39 -0.20
N TYR A 53 20.24 -4.77 -1.47
CA TYR A 53 20.37 -6.19 -1.87
C TYR A 53 21.51 -6.97 -1.20
N ARG A 54 22.52 -6.30 -0.64
CA ARG A 54 23.63 -6.98 0.06
C ARG A 54 23.34 -7.26 1.54
N PHE A 55 22.29 -6.65 2.07
CA PHE A 55 22.01 -6.56 3.50
C PHE A 55 20.59 -7.00 3.85
N ASP A 56 19.67 -7.02 2.88
CA ASP A 56 18.30 -7.49 3.09
C ASP A 56 18.24 -9.02 3.15
N GLU A 57 17.23 -9.53 3.85
CA GLU A 57 16.97 -10.97 3.89
C GLU A 57 16.66 -11.46 2.46
N GLY A 58 17.36 -12.51 2.02
CA GLY A 58 17.19 -13.04 0.67
C GLY A 58 17.99 -12.34 -0.43
N ASN A 59 18.76 -11.29 -0.10
CA ASN A 59 19.64 -10.55 -1.02
C ASN A 59 18.93 -10.04 -2.29
N SER A 60 17.72 -9.51 -2.13
CA SER A 60 16.82 -9.14 -3.24
C SER A 60 16.73 -7.62 -3.46
N GLY A 61 17.02 -6.84 -2.42
CA GLY A 61 16.73 -5.41 -2.35
C GLY A 61 15.25 -5.06 -2.10
N LEU A 62 14.39 -6.06 -1.86
CA LEU A 62 12.94 -5.92 -1.75
C LEU A 62 12.40 -6.15 -0.34
N THR A 63 13.16 -6.81 0.52
CA THR A 63 12.72 -7.18 1.88
C THR A 63 13.09 -6.13 2.92
N GLY A 64 12.70 -6.37 4.17
CA GLY A 64 13.01 -5.51 5.32
C GLY A 64 11.93 -4.46 5.62
N LEU A 65 12.09 -3.81 6.77
CA LEU A 65 11.19 -2.74 7.23
C LEU A 65 11.24 -1.56 6.27
N ASN A 66 10.06 -1.06 5.89
CA ASN A 66 9.86 -0.03 4.87
C ASN A 66 10.43 -0.40 3.49
N GLY A 67 10.75 -1.68 3.26
CA GLY A 67 11.13 -2.20 1.95
C GLY A 67 9.92 -2.35 1.02
N VAL A 68 10.20 -2.70 -0.23
CA VAL A 68 9.17 -2.82 -1.29
C VAL A 68 8.06 -3.78 -0.89
N LEU A 69 8.41 -4.95 -0.36
CA LEU A 69 7.43 -5.95 0.02
C LEU A 69 6.62 -5.53 1.24
N ASP A 70 7.20 -4.84 2.21
CA ASP A 70 6.44 -4.28 3.34
C ASP A 70 5.39 -3.27 2.82
N ILE A 71 5.80 -2.29 2.00
CA ILE A 71 4.86 -1.31 1.43
C ILE A 71 3.77 -1.97 0.58
N ALA A 72 4.11 -2.95 -0.26
CA ALA A 72 3.11 -3.69 -1.03
C ALA A 72 2.11 -4.45 -0.13
N ASN A 73 2.60 -5.06 0.96
CA ASN A 73 1.73 -5.71 1.94
C ASN A 73 0.84 -4.68 2.67
N ARG A 74 1.34 -3.47 2.97
CA ARG A 74 0.49 -2.40 3.54
C ARG A 74 -0.65 -2.02 2.58
N MET A 75 -0.36 -1.89 1.29
CA MET A 75 -1.37 -1.61 0.26
C MET A 75 -2.38 -2.73 0.10
N ILE A 76 -1.98 -3.99 0.25
CA ILE A 76 -2.90 -5.14 0.23
C ILE A 76 -3.76 -5.18 1.49
N THR A 77 -3.13 -5.09 2.66
CA THR A 77 -3.79 -5.20 3.96
C THR A 77 -4.76 -4.05 4.21
N MET A 78 -4.57 -2.87 3.63
CA MET A 78 -5.50 -1.74 3.81
C MET A 78 -6.94 -2.08 3.39
N VAL A 79 -7.12 -2.98 2.43
CA VAL A 79 -8.45 -3.37 1.92
C VAL A 79 -9.19 -4.22 2.95
N SER A 80 -8.65 -5.38 3.32
CA SER A 80 -9.31 -6.30 4.26
C SER A 80 -9.19 -5.87 5.73
N GLY A 81 -8.08 -5.21 6.08
CA GLY A 81 -7.77 -4.74 7.43
C GLY A 81 -8.37 -3.37 7.74
N GLY A 82 -8.45 -2.48 6.76
CA GLY A 82 -8.83 -1.07 6.94
C GLY A 82 -10.10 -0.63 6.23
N TYR A 83 -10.65 -1.44 5.33
CA TYR A 83 -11.76 -1.07 4.42
C TYR A 83 -11.40 0.17 3.59
N MET A 84 -10.11 0.32 3.28
CA MET A 84 -9.57 1.48 2.58
C MET A 84 -9.59 1.25 1.08
N THR A 85 -9.90 2.30 0.32
CA THR A 85 -10.06 2.26 -1.14
C THR A 85 -9.02 3.08 -1.91
N LEU A 86 -8.21 3.87 -1.20
CA LEU A 86 -7.15 4.70 -1.78
C LEU A 86 -5.87 4.63 -0.93
N TYR A 87 -4.72 4.61 -1.61
CA TYR A 87 -3.40 4.75 -0.99
C TYR A 87 -2.71 6.00 -1.54
N GLU A 88 -2.43 6.97 -0.68
CA GLU A 88 -1.75 8.21 -1.05
C GLU A 88 -0.31 8.21 -0.54
N TYR A 89 0.66 8.36 -1.44
CA TYR A 89 2.07 8.32 -1.07
C TYR A 89 2.58 9.66 -0.50
N GLN A 90 3.27 9.58 0.62
CA GLN A 90 4.07 10.66 1.20
C GLN A 90 5.56 10.29 1.15
N PRO A 91 6.35 10.82 0.20
CA PRO A 91 5.95 11.37 -1.09
C PRO A 91 6.07 10.35 -2.23
N ALA A 92 5.28 10.50 -3.29
CA ALA A 92 5.50 9.75 -4.54
C ALA A 92 6.81 10.13 -5.26
N VAL A 93 7.15 11.43 -5.25
CA VAL A 93 8.32 12.00 -5.93
C VAL A 93 9.18 12.76 -4.92
N ALA A 94 10.46 12.42 -4.82
CA ALA A 94 11.43 13.17 -4.04
C ALA A 94 12.17 14.18 -4.91
N GLY A 95 12.08 15.46 -4.53
CA GLY A 95 12.84 16.58 -5.12
C GLY A 95 13.84 17.19 -4.14
N TYR A 96 14.22 16.46 -3.10
CA TYR A 96 15.12 16.90 -2.04
C TYR A 96 16.42 16.08 -2.04
N TYR A 97 17.48 16.65 -1.44
CA TYR A 97 18.80 16.02 -1.41
C TYR A 97 18.90 14.88 -0.39
N ASP A 98 19.85 13.98 -0.62
CA ASP A 98 20.26 12.99 0.36
C ASP A 98 20.78 13.68 1.64
N GLY A 99 20.52 13.08 2.80
CA GLY A 99 20.92 13.61 4.11
C GLY A 99 19.87 14.48 4.81
N VAL A 100 18.75 14.81 4.15
CA VAL A 100 17.58 15.40 4.83
C VAL A 100 16.74 14.30 5.52
N THR A 101 15.86 14.72 6.43
CA THR A 101 14.89 13.82 7.06
C THR A 101 14.05 13.13 5.98
N TYR A 102 13.92 11.79 6.10
CA TYR A 102 13.19 10.95 5.13
C TYR A 102 13.79 10.91 3.72
N CYS A 103 15.09 11.21 3.57
CA CYS A 103 15.81 10.82 2.34
C CYS A 103 15.64 9.32 2.06
N HIS A 104 15.54 8.96 0.78
CA HIS A 104 15.28 7.62 0.26
C HIS A 104 13.84 7.10 0.37
N LYS A 105 12.88 7.91 0.84
CA LYS A 105 11.43 7.64 0.78
C LYS A 105 10.84 8.19 -0.52
N GLN A 106 10.77 7.39 -1.59
CA GLN A 106 10.16 7.82 -2.87
C GLN A 106 9.85 6.67 -3.83
N LEU A 107 8.98 6.93 -4.81
CA LEU A 107 8.88 6.11 -6.03
C LEU A 107 9.81 6.65 -7.12
N ILE A 108 9.84 7.98 -7.27
CA ILE A 108 10.66 8.69 -8.26
C ILE A 108 11.62 9.62 -7.51
N ASN A 109 12.92 9.49 -7.76
CA ASN A 109 13.92 10.43 -7.25
C ASN A 109 14.31 11.42 -8.34
N ALA A 110 13.99 12.70 -8.16
CA ALA A 110 14.23 13.79 -9.11
C ALA A 110 14.96 14.96 -8.43
N CYS A 111 16.03 14.67 -7.69
CA CYS A 111 16.77 15.63 -6.88
C CYS A 111 17.88 16.40 -7.62
N THR A 112 18.03 16.23 -8.94
CA THR A 112 19.06 16.88 -9.75
C THR A 112 18.46 17.81 -10.82
N PRO A 113 17.81 18.92 -10.43
CA PRO A 113 17.13 19.81 -11.38
C PRO A 113 18.08 20.49 -12.38
N TRP A 114 19.36 20.63 -12.05
CA TRP A 114 20.37 21.27 -12.92
C TRP A 114 20.73 20.47 -14.17
N ASN A 115 20.43 19.16 -14.22
CA ASN A 115 20.64 18.33 -15.41
C ASN A 115 19.42 17.50 -15.82
N GLY A 116 18.30 17.61 -15.10
CA GLY A 116 17.06 16.90 -15.40
C GLY A 116 17.12 15.39 -15.16
N TYR A 117 18.20 14.86 -14.56
CA TYR A 117 18.30 13.44 -14.27
C TYR A 117 17.32 13.04 -13.16
N TYR A 118 16.78 11.83 -13.27
CA TYR A 118 15.93 11.21 -12.25
C TYR A 118 16.14 9.69 -12.27
N THR A 119 15.80 9.02 -11.18
CA THR A 119 15.83 7.55 -11.09
C THR A 119 14.48 7.00 -10.69
N LEU A 120 14.16 5.84 -11.26
CA LEU A 120 13.06 4.98 -10.85
C LEU A 120 13.66 3.74 -10.21
N ASP A 121 13.18 3.39 -9.01
CA ASP A 121 13.63 2.18 -8.32
C ASP A 121 12.49 1.16 -8.20
N SER A 122 12.76 0.03 -7.57
CA SER A 122 11.84 -1.08 -7.33
C SER A 122 10.46 -0.65 -6.81
N GLY A 123 10.38 0.38 -5.96
CA GLY A 123 9.12 0.94 -5.48
C GLY A 123 8.21 1.47 -6.59
N TYR A 124 8.77 2.12 -7.61
CA TYR A 124 8.01 2.59 -8.78
C TYR A 124 7.36 1.42 -9.53
N TYR A 125 8.15 0.36 -9.79
CA TYR A 125 7.65 -0.82 -10.51
C TYR A 125 6.65 -1.62 -9.67
N MET A 126 6.82 -1.68 -8.35
CA MET A 126 5.82 -2.24 -7.43
C MET A 126 4.49 -1.49 -7.56
N ASN A 127 4.52 -0.15 -7.58
CA ASN A 127 3.29 0.64 -7.73
C ASN A 127 2.57 0.37 -9.06
N LEU A 128 3.30 0.06 -10.15
CA LEU A 128 2.69 -0.28 -11.45
C LEU A 128 1.79 -1.53 -11.37
N HIS A 129 2.11 -2.50 -10.50
CA HIS A 129 1.25 -3.67 -10.29
C HIS A 129 -0.14 -3.27 -9.76
N PHE A 130 -0.24 -2.18 -9.01
CA PHE A 130 -1.51 -1.66 -8.52
C PHE A 130 -2.16 -0.70 -9.51
N SER A 131 -1.39 0.23 -10.09
CA SER A 131 -1.93 1.34 -10.85
C SER A 131 -2.24 1.03 -12.32
N GLN A 132 -1.64 0.00 -12.92
CA GLN A 132 -1.88 -0.34 -14.34
C GLN A 132 -2.99 -1.38 -14.54
N PHE A 133 -3.33 -2.13 -13.49
CA PHE A 133 -4.22 -3.30 -13.59
C PHE A 133 -5.48 -3.16 -12.74
N MET A 134 -5.74 -1.99 -12.15
CA MET A 134 -6.99 -1.67 -11.47
C MET A 134 -7.27 -0.19 -11.68
N ASP A 135 -8.35 0.14 -12.41
CA ASP A 135 -8.72 1.54 -12.65
C ASP A 135 -9.56 2.08 -11.50
N LYS A 136 -9.58 3.41 -11.38
CA LYS A 136 -10.52 4.10 -10.49
C LYS A 136 -11.96 3.67 -10.82
N GLY A 137 -12.71 3.27 -9.80
CA GLY A 137 -14.11 2.83 -9.92
C GLY A 137 -14.28 1.32 -9.95
N TRP A 138 -13.19 0.54 -10.04
CA TRP A 138 -13.25 -0.89 -9.79
C TRP A 138 -13.62 -1.18 -8.33
N SER A 139 -14.26 -2.32 -8.10
CA SER A 139 -14.71 -2.75 -6.78
C SER A 139 -13.85 -3.89 -6.26
N PHE A 140 -13.41 -3.81 -5.00
CA PHE A 140 -12.75 -4.94 -4.35
C PHE A 140 -13.75 -6.05 -4.05
N ILE A 141 -13.35 -7.29 -4.31
CA ILE A 141 -14.09 -8.48 -3.92
C ILE A 141 -13.55 -8.88 -2.54
N TYR A 142 -14.20 -8.42 -1.47
CA TYR A 142 -13.68 -8.56 -0.10
C TYR A 142 -13.39 -10.01 0.29
N ASP A 143 -14.23 -10.98 -0.11
CA ASP A 143 -14.01 -12.40 0.14
C ASP A 143 -12.79 -12.98 -0.61
N ALA A 144 -12.29 -12.25 -1.61
CA ALA A 144 -11.07 -12.56 -2.38
C ALA A 144 -9.92 -11.58 -2.07
N CYS A 145 -9.95 -10.96 -0.88
CA CYS A 145 -8.89 -10.10 -0.36
C CYS A 145 -8.43 -10.61 1.02
N TYR A 146 -7.13 -10.84 1.18
CA TYR A 146 -6.56 -11.38 2.42
C TYR A 146 -5.15 -10.86 2.67
N GLY A 147 -4.77 -10.74 3.94
CA GLY A 147 -3.40 -10.45 4.36
C GLY A 147 -3.17 -10.95 5.78
N ASP A 148 -2.11 -11.72 5.99
CA ASP A 148 -1.75 -12.33 7.29
C ASP A 148 -0.64 -11.58 8.05
N ALA A 149 -0.22 -10.45 7.51
CA ALA A 149 0.81 -9.62 8.11
C ALA A 149 0.40 -9.09 9.48
N LYS A 150 1.39 -8.79 10.32
CA LYS A 150 1.19 -8.26 11.67
C LYS A 150 1.79 -6.87 11.77
N VAL A 151 1.15 -6.00 12.54
CA VAL A 151 1.74 -4.72 12.92
C VAL A 151 3.03 -4.98 13.70
N GLY A 152 4.13 -4.35 13.30
CA GLY A 152 5.43 -4.53 13.94
C GLY A 152 6.48 -3.52 13.48
N GLY A 153 7.74 -3.76 13.85
CA GLY A 153 8.84 -2.89 13.47
C GLY A 153 8.76 -1.49 14.08
N ASP A 154 8.55 -0.48 13.24
CA ASP A 154 8.45 0.93 13.62
C ASP A 154 7.04 1.38 14.05
N GLY A 155 6.09 0.43 14.13
CA GLY A 155 4.69 0.71 14.47
C GLY A 155 3.81 1.02 13.26
N HIS A 156 4.41 1.23 12.09
CA HIS A 156 3.71 1.43 10.82
C HIS A 156 3.90 0.23 9.88
N ALA A 157 5.00 -0.50 10.04
CA ALA A 157 5.35 -1.66 9.25
C ALA A 157 4.48 -2.88 9.48
N LEU A 158 4.33 -3.63 8.40
CA LEU A 158 3.75 -4.96 8.42
C LEU A 158 4.88 -6.00 8.33
N VAL A 159 4.97 -6.85 9.34
CA VAL A 159 5.96 -7.92 9.45
C VAL A 159 5.27 -9.28 9.36
N ASP A 160 6.06 -10.33 9.17
CA ASP A 160 5.60 -11.73 9.11
C ASP A 160 4.54 -12.04 8.04
N ALA A 161 4.29 -11.12 7.09
CA ALA A 161 3.43 -11.38 5.94
C ALA A 161 3.93 -12.62 5.20
N LYS A 162 3.04 -13.51 4.78
CA LYS A 162 3.34 -14.68 3.93
C LYS A 162 2.30 -14.86 2.84
N TYR A 163 1.04 -14.59 3.15
CA TYR A 163 -0.08 -14.75 2.24
C TYR A 163 -0.87 -13.46 2.20
N SER A 164 -0.65 -12.70 1.13
CA SER A 164 -1.30 -11.42 0.93
C SER A 164 -1.72 -11.27 -0.52
N TYR A 165 -3.00 -11.01 -0.73
CA TYR A 165 -3.57 -10.74 -2.04
C TYR A 165 -4.81 -9.86 -1.96
N ILE A 166 -5.06 -9.10 -3.02
CA ILE A 166 -6.33 -8.40 -3.23
C ILE A 166 -6.84 -8.71 -4.63
N THR A 167 -8.16 -8.75 -4.77
CA THR A 167 -8.83 -8.91 -6.06
C THR A 167 -9.85 -7.80 -6.25
N ALA A 168 -9.83 -7.18 -7.43
CA ALA A 168 -10.82 -6.20 -7.84
C ALA A 168 -11.49 -6.63 -9.16
N CYS A 169 -12.72 -6.17 -9.37
CA CYS A 169 -13.43 -6.33 -10.63
C CYS A 169 -13.91 -4.99 -11.20
N SER A 170 -13.95 -4.92 -12.53
CA SER A 170 -14.56 -3.82 -13.27
C SER A 170 -16.07 -4.00 -13.38
N ALA A 171 -16.78 -2.93 -13.78
CA ALA A 171 -18.21 -3.03 -14.09
C ALA A 171 -18.46 -3.88 -15.36
N GLU A 172 -17.46 -4.00 -16.22
CA GLU A 172 -17.47 -4.74 -17.48
C GLU A 172 -17.17 -6.23 -17.31
N GLY A 173 -16.76 -6.67 -16.10
CA GLY A 173 -16.46 -8.07 -15.79
C GLY A 173 -15.00 -8.48 -16.00
N ASP A 174 -14.08 -7.51 -16.05
CA ASP A 174 -12.65 -7.79 -15.96
C ASP A 174 -12.24 -7.96 -14.48
N TYR A 175 -11.23 -8.79 -14.24
CA TYR A 175 -10.72 -9.09 -12.90
C TYR A 175 -9.22 -8.87 -12.83
N SER A 176 -8.74 -8.41 -11.68
CA SER A 176 -7.33 -8.22 -11.41
C SER A 176 -7.01 -8.67 -10.00
N THR A 177 -5.98 -9.50 -9.86
CA THR A 177 -5.49 -9.97 -8.57
C THR A 177 -4.03 -9.61 -8.42
N ILE A 178 -3.70 -8.97 -7.30
CA ILE A 178 -2.34 -8.61 -6.92
C ILE A 178 -1.94 -9.48 -5.73
N ILE A 179 -0.74 -10.04 -5.79
CA ILE A 179 -0.23 -11.01 -4.82
C ILE A 179 1.20 -10.65 -4.46
N THR A 180 1.53 -10.74 -3.17
CA THR A 180 2.92 -10.68 -2.71
C THR A 180 3.36 -12.04 -2.16
N ASN A 181 4.52 -12.50 -2.61
CA ASN A 181 5.22 -13.63 -1.99
C ASN A 181 6.47 -13.11 -1.31
N THR A 182 6.43 -13.08 0.02
CA THR A 182 7.53 -12.65 0.90
C THR A 182 8.41 -13.81 1.36
N THR A 183 8.10 -15.03 0.93
CA THR A 183 8.83 -16.23 1.35
C THR A 183 9.95 -16.56 0.35
N SER A 184 10.96 -17.30 0.82
CA SER A 184 12.05 -17.79 -0.04
C SER A 184 11.65 -18.97 -0.94
N LYS A 185 10.38 -19.38 -0.93
CA LYS A 185 9.87 -20.54 -1.65
C LYS A 185 8.70 -20.15 -2.56
N PRO A 186 8.46 -20.88 -3.65
CA PRO A 186 7.25 -20.70 -4.43
C PRO A 186 5.99 -20.99 -3.58
N ILE A 187 4.94 -20.20 -3.79
CA ILE A 187 3.60 -20.42 -3.25
C ILE A 187 2.66 -20.68 -4.42
N THR A 188 1.78 -21.67 -4.28
CA THR A 188 0.75 -22.00 -5.28
C THR A 188 -0.59 -21.44 -4.83
N TYR A 189 -1.25 -20.69 -5.73
CA TYR A 189 -2.60 -20.17 -5.55
C TYR A 189 -3.53 -20.86 -6.54
N ASN A 190 -4.75 -21.19 -6.10
CA ASN A 190 -5.83 -21.67 -6.96
C ASN A 190 -6.94 -20.62 -6.95
N PHE A 191 -7.40 -20.22 -8.13
CA PHE A 191 -8.49 -19.27 -8.31
C PHE A 191 -9.73 -20.01 -8.80
N GLU A 192 -10.87 -19.71 -8.18
CA GLU A 192 -12.20 -20.15 -8.63
C GLU A 192 -12.96 -18.90 -9.07
N VAL A 193 -13.47 -18.92 -10.30
CA VAL A 193 -14.17 -17.80 -10.97
C VAL A 193 -15.58 -18.22 -11.29
#